data_AF-A0A0C9W1X7-F1
#
_entry.id   AF-A0A0C9W1X7-F1
#
_cell.length_a   1.000
_cell.length_b   1.000
_cell.length_c   1.000
_cell.angle_alpha   90.00
_cell.angle_beta   90.00
_cell.angle_gamma   90.00
#
_symmetry.space_group_name_H-M   'P 1'
#
loop_
_entity.id
_entity.type
_entity.pdbx_description
1 polymer ?
#
loop_
_entity_poly.entity_id
_entity_poly.type
_entity_poly.pdbx_seq_one_letter_code
_entity_poly.pdbx_strand_id
1 'polypeptide(L)'
;MLPVRSTQLISSTSFHLLFKRIMWCFFYEPERLPKSYVKWITSLADMDQRIILALQAIRERRWKYSKPSPACHDILGDLASEMRLNRSLGDPTSLPAYGGKLGNAVWDSLGYDRRRGVGGIPCEIVHCNASGNSCTGNAVLRGIRGFGQALLIYAPVHVLPPLISNPRGLLTDPVPTVVALFRSAAFLSTFISSIWFTVCSVRTLFIARLFPFIPHDFWDGPQGCILAGCLVCGASIGIERGSRRGEIALYVMPRAIRACLPAKWIKSGSWTVRNLERLTFVWSLASLLTMAIHKPEALRGIARWTLGYIMQGKKTRSKKPNQTALEEEHQE
;
A
#
# COMPACT_ATOMS: atom_id res chain seq x y z
N MET A 1 21.16 -22.81 4.49
CA MET A 1 20.87 -21.49 3.88
C MET A 1 19.74 -21.67 2.90
N LEU A 2 18.66 -20.89 2.97
CA LEU A 2 17.63 -20.93 1.93
C LEU A 2 18.19 -20.39 0.61
N PRO A 3 17.78 -20.90 -0.57
CA PRO A 3 18.17 -20.33 -1.84
C PRO A 3 17.83 -18.84 -1.90
N VAL A 4 18.70 -18.04 -2.53
CA VAL A 4 18.48 -16.57 -2.71
C VAL A 4 17.10 -16.30 -3.32
N ARG A 5 16.66 -17.15 -4.26
CA ARG A 5 15.33 -17.08 -4.88
C ARG A 5 14.18 -17.30 -3.89
N SER A 6 14.33 -18.24 -2.95
CA SER A 6 13.30 -18.54 -1.93
C SER A 6 13.13 -17.39 -0.94
N THR A 7 14.24 -16.77 -0.52
CA THR A 7 14.19 -15.61 0.40
C THR A 7 13.55 -14.37 -0.25
N GLN A 8 13.77 -14.15 -1.55
CA GLN A 8 13.13 -13.09 -2.32
C GLN A 8 11.63 -13.33 -2.51
N LEU A 9 11.22 -14.59 -2.72
CA LEU A 9 9.82 -14.96 -2.83
C LEU A 9 9.08 -14.70 -1.50
N ILE A 10 9.64 -15.16 -0.38
CA ILE A 10 9.09 -14.94 0.96
C ILE A 10 8.94 -13.45 1.26
N SER A 11 9.94 -12.64 0.89
CA SER A 11 9.88 -11.19 1.10
C SER A 11 8.75 -10.54 0.29
N SER A 12 8.55 -11.00 -0.95
CA SER A 12 7.51 -10.46 -1.84
C SER A 12 6.10 -10.86 -1.38
N THR A 13 5.89 -12.14 -1.00
CA THR A 13 4.59 -12.60 -0.48
C THR A 13 4.25 -11.98 0.87
N SER A 14 5.24 -11.83 1.75
CA SER A 14 5.08 -11.13 3.03
C SER A 14 4.67 -9.68 2.80
N PHE A 15 5.37 -8.96 1.93
CA PHE A 15 5.01 -7.60 1.55
C PHE A 15 3.56 -7.52 1.04
N HIS A 16 3.15 -8.42 0.13
CA HIS A 16 1.78 -8.45 -0.40
C HIS A 16 0.73 -8.56 0.71
N LEU A 17 0.91 -9.49 1.66
CA LEU A 17 -0.05 -9.70 2.75
C LEU A 17 -0.10 -8.52 3.71
N LEU A 18 1.06 -7.95 4.05
CA LEU A 18 1.17 -6.79 4.94
C LEU A 18 0.50 -5.56 4.30
N PHE A 19 0.78 -5.28 3.02
CA PHE A 19 0.18 -4.17 2.29
C PHE A 19 -1.32 -4.35 2.07
N LYS A 20 -1.77 -5.56 1.73
CA LYS A 20 -3.20 -5.87 1.62
C LYS A 20 -3.94 -5.45 2.90
N ARG A 21 -3.40 -5.82 4.07
CA ARG A 21 -4.02 -5.45 5.35
C ARG A 21 -4.01 -3.95 5.59
N ILE A 22 -2.87 -3.29 5.34
CA ILE A 22 -2.75 -1.83 5.52
C ILE A 22 -3.72 -1.08 4.63
N MET A 23 -3.75 -1.40 3.33
CA MET A 23 -4.63 -0.72 2.38
C MET A 23 -6.10 -0.98 2.69
N TRP A 24 -6.47 -2.20 3.06
CA TRP A 24 -7.83 -2.49 3.49
C TRP A 24 -8.23 -1.68 4.74
N CYS A 25 -7.34 -1.59 5.74
CA CYS A 25 -7.58 -0.72 6.90
C CYS A 25 -7.63 0.77 6.51
N PHE A 26 -6.82 1.23 5.57
CA PHE A 26 -6.87 2.62 5.11
C PHE A 26 -8.28 3.00 4.60
N PHE A 27 -8.92 2.13 3.81
CA PHE A 27 -10.28 2.39 3.32
C PHE A 27 -11.35 2.23 4.40
N TYR A 28 -11.28 1.17 5.21
CA TYR A 28 -12.42 0.76 6.04
C TYR A 28 -12.25 0.92 7.55
N GLU A 29 -11.02 1.04 8.03
CA GLU A 29 -10.64 1.00 9.46
C GLU A 29 -9.44 1.95 9.73
N PRO A 30 -9.50 3.23 9.31
CA PRO A 30 -8.34 4.13 9.35
C PRO A 30 -7.84 4.40 10.77
N GLU A 31 -8.69 4.23 11.79
CA GLU A 31 -8.35 4.38 13.20
C GLU A 31 -7.34 3.34 13.71
N ARG A 32 -7.13 2.24 12.98
CA ARG A 32 -6.10 1.24 13.28
C ARG A 32 -4.70 1.68 12.82
N LEU A 33 -4.62 2.66 11.92
CA LEU A 33 -3.38 3.21 11.40
C LEU A 33 -3.02 4.52 12.13
N PRO A 34 -1.73 4.92 12.14
CA PRO A 34 -1.33 6.24 12.61
C PRO A 34 -2.00 7.35 11.77
N LYS A 35 -2.54 8.40 12.40
CA LYS A 35 -3.24 9.49 11.70
C LYS A 35 -2.39 10.19 10.64
N SER A 36 -1.11 10.42 10.93
CA SER A 36 -0.15 11.00 9.97
C SER A 36 0.04 10.10 8.74
N TYR A 37 0.02 8.79 8.94
CA TYR A 37 0.17 7.82 7.86
C TYR A 37 -1.07 7.78 6.96
N VAL A 38 -2.27 7.83 7.54
CA VAL A 38 -3.52 7.94 6.76
C VAL A 38 -3.51 9.22 5.91
N LYS A 39 -3.21 10.37 6.52
CA LYS A 39 -3.08 11.65 5.78
C LYS A 39 -2.06 11.58 4.65
N TRP A 40 -0.92 10.95 4.90
CA TRP A 40 0.12 10.76 3.90
C TRP A 40 -0.36 9.89 2.72
N ILE A 41 -1.03 8.76 2.99
CA ILE A 41 -1.61 7.92 1.92
C ILE A 41 -2.67 8.69 1.14
N THR A 42 -3.60 9.39 1.82
CA THR A 42 -4.65 10.18 1.16
C THR A 42 -4.06 11.23 0.24
N SER A 43 -3.02 11.93 0.69
CA SER A 43 -2.32 12.95 -0.10
C SER A 43 -1.60 12.36 -1.31
N LEU A 44 -0.89 11.23 -1.13
CA LEU A 44 -0.16 10.55 -2.20
C LEU A 44 -1.10 9.92 -3.25
N ALA A 45 -2.25 9.41 -2.80
CA ALA A 45 -3.26 8.84 -3.69
C ALA A 45 -4.13 9.91 -4.39
N ASP A 46 -4.01 11.17 -3.98
CA ASP A 46 -4.79 12.31 -4.48
C ASP A 46 -6.30 12.01 -4.41
N MET A 47 -6.73 11.42 -3.29
CA MET A 47 -8.07 10.85 -3.08
C MET A 47 -8.94 11.76 -2.21
N ASP A 48 -10.17 12.01 -2.64
CA ASP A 48 -11.15 12.78 -1.84
C ASP A 48 -11.64 11.96 -0.64
N GLN A 49 -11.67 12.59 0.53
CA GLN A 49 -12.06 11.94 1.78
C GLN A 49 -13.53 11.46 1.78
N ARG A 50 -14.42 12.13 1.03
CA ARG A 50 -15.84 11.75 0.91
C ARG A 50 -16.02 10.38 0.25
N ILE A 51 -15.12 10.01 -0.67
CA ILE A 51 -15.12 8.67 -1.27
C ILE A 51 -14.85 7.60 -0.21
N ILE A 52 -13.89 7.84 0.68
CA ILE A 52 -13.57 6.93 1.79
C ILE A 52 -14.77 6.82 2.74
N LEU A 53 -15.42 7.95 3.05
CA LEU A 53 -16.63 7.95 3.88
C LEU A 53 -17.80 7.18 3.24
N ALA A 54 -17.97 7.27 1.92
CA ALA A 54 -18.97 6.50 1.19
C ALA A 54 -18.67 5.00 1.25
N LEU A 55 -17.41 4.59 1.03
CA LEU A 55 -16.99 3.18 1.16
C LEU A 55 -17.21 2.63 2.58
N GLN A 56 -16.95 3.44 3.61
CA GLN A 56 -17.24 3.07 5.01
C GLN A 56 -18.75 2.96 5.26
N ALA A 57 -19.55 3.87 4.72
CA ALA A 57 -21.01 3.79 4.81
C ALA A 57 -21.57 2.53 4.12
N ILE A 58 -20.99 2.12 2.98
CA ILE A 58 -21.34 0.87 2.29
C ILE A 58 -20.98 -0.33 3.17
N ARG A 59 -19.76 -0.35 3.75
CA ARG A 59 -19.34 -1.41 4.68
C ARG A 59 -20.27 -1.53 5.89
N GLU A 60 -20.67 -0.41 6.47
CA GLU A 60 -21.56 -0.36 7.62
C GLU A 60 -23.03 -0.58 7.26
N ARG A 61 -23.34 -0.84 5.98
CA ARG A 61 -24.70 -1.04 5.45
C ARG A 61 -25.62 0.17 5.66
N ARG A 62 -25.06 1.35 5.91
CA ARG A 62 -25.78 2.63 5.98
C ARG A 62 -26.05 3.19 4.58
N TRP A 63 -25.13 2.94 3.65
CA TRP A 63 -25.33 3.15 2.23
C TRP A 63 -25.67 1.83 1.56
N LYS A 64 -26.80 1.78 0.85
CA LYS A 64 -27.21 0.63 0.06
C LYS A 64 -27.86 1.08 -1.24
N TYR A 65 -27.50 0.44 -2.35
CA TYR A 65 -28.13 0.69 -3.64
C TYR A 65 -29.45 -0.07 -3.77
N SER A 66 -29.51 -1.29 -3.23
CA SER A 66 -30.67 -2.19 -3.37
C SER A 66 -31.87 -1.82 -2.47
N LYS A 67 -31.59 -1.27 -1.29
CA LYS A 67 -32.60 -0.82 -0.32
C LYS A 67 -32.17 0.53 0.23
N PRO A 68 -32.57 1.63 -0.44
CA PRO A 68 -32.09 2.96 -0.11
C PRO A 68 -32.39 3.31 1.35
N SER A 69 -31.37 3.75 2.07
CA SER A 69 -31.50 4.24 3.44
C SER A 69 -31.31 5.75 3.44
N PRO A 70 -32.17 6.52 4.13
CA PRO A 70 -32.07 7.96 4.10
C PRO A 70 -30.90 8.56 4.89
N ALA A 71 -30.12 7.74 5.57
CA ALA A 71 -29.07 8.22 6.46
C ALA A 71 -27.81 8.79 5.75
N CYS A 72 -27.68 8.66 4.42
CA CYS A 72 -26.41 8.93 3.71
C CYS A 72 -26.54 9.63 2.34
N HIS A 73 -27.64 10.34 2.08
CA HIS A 73 -27.93 10.98 0.78
C HIS A 73 -26.86 11.96 0.27
N ASP A 74 -26.22 12.67 1.20
CA ASP A 74 -25.43 13.86 0.85
C ASP A 74 -23.92 13.61 0.80
N ILE A 75 -23.42 12.42 1.16
CA ILE A 75 -21.97 12.17 1.25
C ILE A 75 -21.26 12.47 -0.08
N LEU A 76 -21.85 12.05 -1.20
CA LEU A 76 -21.29 12.26 -2.53
C LEU A 76 -22.06 13.30 -3.35
N GLY A 77 -23.21 13.79 -2.87
CA GLY A 77 -24.00 14.80 -3.59
C GLY A 77 -23.25 16.12 -3.77
N ASP A 78 -22.56 16.57 -2.72
CA ASP A 78 -21.73 17.78 -2.78
C ASP A 78 -20.52 17.57 -3.69
N LEU A 79 -19.89 16.39 -3.65
CA LEU A 79 -18.78 16.04 -4.55
C LEU A 79 -19.24 16.01 -6.01
N ALA A 80 -20.42 15.47 -6.30
CA ALA A 80 -21.00 15.49 -7.64
C ALA A 80 -21.21 16.93 -8.14
N SER A 81 -21.73 17.79 -7.27
CA SER A 81 -21.99 19.21 -7.58
C SER A 81 -20.69 19.97 -7.88
N GLU A 82 -19.63 19.77 -7.08
CA GLU A 82 -18.30 20.35 -7.32
C GLU A 82 -17.70 19.91 -8.66
N MET A 83 -18.00 18.67 -9.09
CA MET A 83 -17.57 18.14 -10.39
C MET A 83 -18.47 18.57 -11.56
N ARG A 84 -19.45 19.47 -11.32
CA ARG A 84 -20.47 19.92 -12.29
C ARG A 84 -21.33 18.77 -12.82
N LEU A 85 -21.63 17.79 -11.96
CA LEU A 85 -22.53 16.69 -12.22
C LEU A 85 -23.84 16.89 -11.43
N ASN A 86 -24.91 16.22 -11.88
CA ASN A 86 -26.18 16.22 -11.15
C ASN A 86 -25.99 15.64 -9.74
N ARG A 87 -26.46 16.35 -8.71
CA ARG A 87 -26.38 15.90 -7.31
C ARG A 87 -26.98 14.51 -7.10
N SER A 88 -28.03 14.17 -7.86
CA SER A 88 -28.65 12.85 -7.86
C SER A 88 -27.67 11.72 -8.17
N LEU A 89 -26.61 11.95 -8.96
CA LEU A 89 -25.59 10.93 -9.24
C LEU A 89 -24.73 10.56 -8.02
N GLY A 90 -24.79 11.37 -6.96
CA GLY A 90 -24.16 11.11 -5.67
C GLY A 90 -25.11 10.60 -4.59
N ASP A 91 -26.38 10.32 -4.91
CA ASP A 91 -27.36 9.82 -3.94
C ASP A 91 -27.51 8.29 -4.06
N PRO A 92 -27.37 7.49 -2.97
CA PRO A 92 -27.63 6.06 -3.01
C PRO A 92 -29.02 5.68 -3.54
N THR A 93 -30.03 6.55 -3.36
CA THR A 93 -31.43 6.20 -3.66
C THR A 93 -31.77 6.25 -5.14
N SER A 94 -31.05 7.07 -5.89
CA SER A 94 -31.26 7.26 -7.34
C SER A 94 -30.46 6.25 -8.17
N LEU A 95 -29.38 5.69 -7.61
CA LEU A 95 -28.42 4.89 -8.34
C LEU A 95 -28.89 3.44 -8.52
N PRO A 96 -28.76 2.85 -9.71
CA PRO A 96 -29.13 1.47 -9.93
C PRO A 96 -28.19 0.53 -9.16
N ALA A 97 -28.77 -0.41 -8.41
CA ALA A 97 -28.01 -1.45 -7.71
C ALA A 97 -27.41 -2.50 -8.66
N TYR A 98 -28.13 -2.81 -9.74
CA TYR A 98 -27.80 -3.87 -10.67
C TYR A 98 -27.45 -3.31 -12.06
N GLY A 99 -26.73 -4.11 -12.83
CA GLY A 99 -26.45 -3.81 -14.22
C GLY A 99 -27.60 -4.18 -15.17
N GLY A 100 -27.27 -4.29 -16.45
CA GLY A 100 -28.21 -4.74 -17.48
C GLY A 100 -29.29 -3.71 -17.87
N LYS A 101 -30.38 -4.18 -18.47
CA LYS A 101 -31.43 -3.33 -19.06
C LYS A 101 -32.18 -2.48 -18.01
N LEU A 102 -32.49 -3.07 -16.86
CA LEU A 102 -33.17 -2.36 -15.76
C LEU A 102 -32.29 -1.23 -15.20
N GLY A 103 -30.99 -1.48 -15.01
CA GLY A 103 -30.04 -0.44 -14.61
C GLY A 103 -29.94 0.67 -15.65
N ASN A 104 -29.96 0.34 -16.95
CA ASN A 104 -29.94 1.33 -18.02
C ASN A 104 -31.20 2.22 -18.02
N ALA A 105 -32.39 1.67 -17.73
CA ALA A 105 -33.60 2.48 -17.63
C ALA A 105 -33.51 3.53 -16.50
N VAL A 106 -32.91 3.17 -15.36
CA VAL A 106 -32.63 4.12 -14.27
C VAL A 106 -31.62 5.17 -14.72
N TRP A 107 -30.55 4.76 -15.41
CA TRP A 107 -29.58 5.70 -15.97
C TRP A 107 -30.17 6.67 -16.98
N ASP A 108 -31.05 6.20 -17.86
CA ASP A 108 -31.75 7.04 -18.84
C ASP A 108 -32.67 8.04 -18.13
N SER A 109 -33.33 7.65 -17.02
CA SER A 109 -34.14 8.58 -16.20
C SER A 109 -33.33 9.68 -15.52
N LEU A 110 -32.05 9.42 -15.25
CA LEU A 110 -31.10 10.39 -14.69
C LEU A 110 -30.40 11.23 -15.77
N GLY A 111 -30.69 10.98 -17.05
CA GLY A 111 -30.01 11.62 -18.19
C GLY A 111 -28.52 11.27 -18.28
N TYR A 112 -28.15 10.05 -17.86
CA TYR A 112 -26.76 9.64 -17.72
C TYR A 112 -26.42 8.39 -18.54
N ASP A 113 -25.64 8.52 -19.62
CA ASP A 113 -25.37 7.43 -20.58
C ASP A 113 -23.98 6.78 -20.43
N ARG A 114 -23.09 7.37 -19.63
CA ARG A 114 -21.66 6.99 -19.56
C ARG A 114 -21.38 5.70 -18.80
N ARG A 115 -22.39 5.09 -18.17
CA ARG A 115 -22.26 3.91 -17.30
C ARG A 115 -23.24 2.79 -17.64
N ARG A 116 -23.51 2.59 -18.93
CA ARG A 116 -24.41 1.52 -19.38
C ARG A 116 -23.91 0.13 -18.99
N GLY A 117 -24.85 -0.72 -18.60
CA GLY A 117 -24.66 -2.12 -18.27
C GLY A 117 -24.21 -2.42 -16.84
N VAL A 118 -23.90 -1.39 -16.02
CA VAL A 118 -23.44 -1.55 -14.62
C VAL A 118 -24.14 -0.56 -13.70
N GLY A 119 -24.26 -0.93 -12.41
CA GLY A 119 -24.85 -0.09 -11.37
C GLY A 119 -23.83 0.77 -10.61
N GLY A 120 -24.20 1.25 -9.42
CA GLY A 120 -23.30 1.88 -8.45
C GLY A 120 -22.78 3.28 -8.82
N ILE A 121 -21.85 3.80 -8.02
CA ILE A 121 -21.41 5.21 -8.11
C ILE A 121 -20.68 5.49 -9.42
N PRO A 122 -21.02 6.54 -10.20
CA PRO A 122 -20.29 6.94 -11.40
C PRO A 122 -18.76 7.07 -11.23
N CYS A 123 -18.00 6.72 -12.26
CA CYS A 123 -16.53 6.78 -12.19
C CYS A 123 -16.03 8.22 -12.15
N GLU A 124 -16.79 9.14 -12.71
CA GLU A 124 -16.53 10.58 -12.76
C GLU A 124 -16.52 11.17 -11.34
N ILE A 125 -17.39 10.68 -10.46
CA ILE A 125 -17.38 11.03 -9.04
C ILE A 125 -16.18 10.38 -8.34
N VAL A 126 -15.93 9.09 -8.59
CA VAL A 126 -14.82 8.35 -7.99
C VAL A 126 -13.44 8.90 -8.42
N HIS A 127 -13.33 9.45 -9.62
CA HIS A 127 -12.12 10.06 -10.15
C HIS A 127 -12.02 11.56 -9.84
N CYS A 128 -13.05 12.15 -9.24
CA CYS A 128 -13.20 13.61 -9.08
C CYS A 128 -12.99 14.36 -10.41
N ASN A 129 -13.58 13.82 -11.50
CA ASN A 129 -13.49 14.33 -12.86
C ASN A 129 -12.06 14.61 -13.37
N ALA A 130 -11.03 14.02 -12.75
CA ALA A 130 -9.63 14.36 -13.01
C ALA A 130 -9.16 14.05 -14.44
N SER A 131 -9.83 13.11 -15.12
CA SER A 131 -9.54 12.72 -16.51
C SER A 131 -10.81 12.52 -17.33
N GLY A 132 -11.87 13.24 -16.97
CA GLY A 132 -13.20 13.01 -17.54
C GLY A 132 -13.69 11.58 -17.25
N ASN A 133 -14.21 10.93 -18.29
CA ASN A 133 -14.89 9.63 -18.19
C ASN A 133 -13.95 8.43 -18.36
N SER A 134 -12.65 8.67 -18.56
CA SER A 134 -11.70 7.61 -18.89
C SER A 134 -11.12 6.97 -17.63
N CYS A 135 -11.45 5.70 -17.39
CA CYS A 135 -10.88 4.94 -16.28
C CYS A 135 -9.38 4.66 -16.47
N THR A 136 -8.97 4.33 -17.71
CA THR A 136 -7.56 4.15 -18.08
C THR A 136 -6.82 5.48 -18.01
N GLY A 137 -7.44 6.56 -18.51
CA GLY A 137 -6.91 7.91 -18.41
C GLY A 137 -6.67 8.33 -16.96
N ASN A 138 -7.61 8.04 -16.05
CA ASN A 138 -7.43 8.32 -14.62
C ASN A 138 -6.26 7.52 -14.05
N ALA A 139 -6.18 6.21 -14.30
CA ALA A 139 -5.09 5.39 -13.80
C ALA A 139 -3.72 5.90 -14.26
N VAL A 140 -3.58 6.24 -15.55
CA VAL A 140 -2.35 6.81 -16.12
C VAL A 140 -2.03 8.17 -15.50
N LEU A 141 -3.00 9.08 -15.41
CA LEU A 141 -2.81 10.41 -14.83
C LEU A 141 -2.35 10.33 -13.37
N ARG A 142 -3.02 9.50 -12.56
CA ARG A 142 -2.65 9.26 -11.16
C ARG A 142 -1.28 8.58 -11.05
N GLY A 143 -0.97 7.68 -11.99
CA GLY A 143 0.35 7.06 -12.14
C GLY A 143 1.46 8.09 -12.38
N ILE A 144 1.29 8.99 -13.34
CA ILE A 144 2.26 10.05 -13.67
C ILE A 144 2.45 11.01 -12.49
N ARG A 145 1.36 11.48 -11.86
CA ARG A 145 1.42 12.33 -10.67
C ARG A 145 2.15 11.62 -9.52
N GLY A 146 1.79 10.35 -9.28
CA GLY A 146 2.42 9.51 -8.28
C GLY A 146 3.90 9.26 -8.58
N PHE A 147 4.30 9.16 -9.85
CA PHE A 147 5.71 9.01 -10.24
C PHE A 147 6.51 10.27 -9.89
N GLY A 148 6.01 11.46 -10.20
CA GLY A 148 6.64 12.73 -9.83
C GLY A 148 6.79 12.89 -8.31
N GLN A 149 5.73 12.60 -7.55
CA GLN A 149 5.78 12.60 -6.09
C GLN A 149 6.77 11.56 -5.54
N ALA A 150 6.82 10.37 -6.14
CA ALA A 150 7.74 9.32 -5.75
C ALA A 150 9.21 9.72 -5.99
N LEU A 151 9.52 10.38 -7.11
CA LEU A 151 10.86 10.92 -7.36
C LEU A 151 11.28 11.87 -6.23
N LEU A 152 10.39 12.78 -5.80
CA LEU A 152 10.69 13.72 -4.72
C LEU A 152 10.96 13.01 -3.38
N ILE A 153 10.18 11.98 -3.05
CA ILE A 153 10.33 11.23 -1.79
C ILE A 153 11.59 10.35 -1.81
N TYR A 154 11.89 9.73 -2.95
CA TYR A 154 13.00 8.78 -3.07
C TYR A 154 14.34 9.42 -3.43
N ALA A 155 14.35 10.64 -3.99
CA ALA A 155 15.60 11.32 -4.34
C ALA A 155 16.53 11.48 -3.13
N PRO A 156 16.10 11.99 -1.96
CA PRO A 156 16.96 12.06 -0.78
C PRO A 156 17.47 10.69 -0.33
N VAL A 157 16.63 9.66 -0.40
CA VAL A 157 16.95 8.30 0.06
C VAL A 157 18.06 7.67 -0.78
N HIS A 158 18.08 7.93 -2.09
CA HIS A 158 19.07 7.35 -3.00
C HIS A 158 20.28 8.25 -3.24
N VAL A 159 20.13 9.57 -3.15
CA VAL A 159 21.20 10.54 -3.43
C VAL A 159 22.03 10.87 -2.19
N LEU A 160 21.42 10.96 -1.00
CA LEU A 160 22.12 11.40 0.20
C LEU A 160 23.23 10.42 0.65
N PRO A 161 23.01 9.09 0.70
CA PRO A 161 24.07 8.15 1.09
C PRO A 161 25.33 8.22 0.20
N PRO A 162 25.24 8.16 -1.15
CA PRO A 162 26.42 8.32 -2.00
C PRO A 162 27.02 9.74 -1.94
N LEU A 163 26.20 10.79 -1.76
CA LEU A 163 26.68 12.16 -1.61
C LEU A 163 27.58 12.33 -0.37
N ILE A 164 27.25 11.66 0.75
CA ILE A 164 28.04 11.70 1.98
C ILE A 164 29.28 10.80 1.88
N SER A 165 29.14 9.60 1.33
CA SER A 165 30.20 8.58 1.34
C SER A 165 31.23 8.73 0.21
N ASN A 166 30.81 9.14 -0.99
CA ASN A 166 31.68 9.33 -2.15
C ASN A 166 31.07 10.31 -3.18
N PRO A 167 31.12 11.64 -2.91
CA PRO A 167 30.50 12.63 -3.79
C PRO A 167 31.15 12.69 -5.17
N ARG A 168 32.47 12.44 -5.27
CA ARG A 168 33.17 12.39 -6.56
C ARG A 168 32.67 11.24 -7.42
N GLY A 169 32.51 10.05 -6.84
CA GLY A 169 31.95 8.89 -7.54
C GLY A 169 30.53 9.14 -8.06
N LEU A 170 29.70 9.85 -7.29
CA LEU A 170 28.34 10.21 -7.71
C LEU A 170 28.34 11.20 -8.91
N LEU A 171 29.30 12.12 -8.96
CA LEU A 171 29.44 13.06 -10.07
C LEU A 171 30.02 12.40 -11.33
N THR A 172 30.94 11.44 -11.17
CA THR A 172 31.56 10.72 -12.30
C THR A 172 30.62 9.68 -12.91
N ASP A 173 29.89 8.92 -12.09
CA ASP A 173 28.94 7.90 -12.56
C ASP A 173 27.61 7.94 -11.78
N PRO A 174 26.68 8.83 -12.16
CA PRO A 174 25.37 8.93 -11.52
C PRO A 174 24.40 7.83 -11.94
N VAL A 175 24.71 7.05 -12.99
CA VAL A 175 23.76 6.12 -13.64
C VAL A 175 23.16 5.10 -12.66
N PRO A 176 23.94 4.42 -11.80
CA PRO A 176 23.38 3.44 -10.86
C PRO A 176 22.39 4.06 -9.88
N THR A 177 22.66 5.29 -9.42
CA THR A 177 21.81 6.05 -8.49
C THR A 177 20.52 6.50 -9.18
N VAL A 178 20.62 7.03 -10.40
CA VAL A 178 19.47 7.42 -11.21
C VAL A 178 18.58 6.21 -11.50
N VAL A 179 19.16 5.10 -11.96
CA VAL A 179 18.41 3.86 -12.23
C VAL A 179 17.77 3.29 -10.95
N ALA A 180 18.39 3.44 -9.79
CA ALA A 180 17.79 3.04 -8.51
C ALA A 180 16.61 3.95 -8.11
N LEU A 181 16.77 5.27 -8.27
CA LEU A 181 15.73 6.26 -8.02
C LEU A 181 14.51 6.03 -8.91
N PHE A 182 14.71 5.94 -10.23
CA PHE A 182 13.64 5.72 -11.20
C PHE A 182 12.93 4.38 -10.98
N ARG A 183 13.66 3.33 -10.59
CA ARG A 183 13.06 2.03 -10.25
C ARG A 183 12.14 2.14 -9.03
N SER A 184 12.58 2.78 -7.95
CA SER A 184 11.72 2.97 -6.76
C SER A 184 10.52 3.88 -7.06
N ALA A 185 10.70 4.91 -7.89
CA ALA A 185 9.60 5.74 -8.36
C ALA A 185 8.59 4.95 -9.23
N ALA A 186 9.09 4.10 -10.13
CA ALA A 186 8.26 3.22 -10.96
C ALA A 186 7.50 2.20 -10.12
N PHE A 187 8.11 1.64 -9.07
CA PHE A 187 7.44 0.77 -8.09
C PHE A 187 6.22 1.47 -7.49
N LEU A 188 6.41 2.67 -6.91
CA LEU A 188 5.32 3.38 -6.23
C LEU A 188 4.26 3.91 -7.21
N SER A 189 4.66 4.39 -8.38
CA SER A 189 3.73 4.80 -9.44
C SER A 189 2.88 3.61 -9.92
N THR A 190 3.51 2.45 -10.14
CA THR A 190 2.78 1.23 -10.53
C THR A 190 1.83 0.78 -9.42
N PHE A 191 2.23 0.89 -8.15
CA PHE A 191 1.34 0.62 -7.02
C PHE A 191 0.07 1.49 -7.09
N ILE A 192 0.22 2.81 -7.29
CA ILE A 192 -0.91 3.75 -7.36
C ILE A 192 -1.76 3.51 -8.61
N SER A 193 -1.15 3.39 -9.79
CA SER A 193 -1.88 3.19 -11.05
C SER A 193 -2.64 1.86 -11.04
N SER A 194 -2.04 0.79 -10.53
CA SER A 194 -2.65 -0.54 -10.53
C SER A 194 -3.85 -0.64 -9.59
N ILE A 195 -3.85 0.02 -8.42
CA ILE A 195 -5.03 0.02 -7.54
C ILE A 195 -6.21 0.75 -8.21
N TRP A 196 -5.98 1.94 -8.78
CA TRP A 196 -7.01 2.71 -9.50
C TRP A 196 -7.58 1.91 -10.68
N PHE A 197 -6.70 1.35 -11.51
CA PHE A 197 -7.11 0.57 -12.67
C PHE A 197 -7.87 -0.71 -12.28
N THR A 198 -7.41 -1.42 -11.25
CA THR A 198 -8.06 -2.66 -10.78
C THR A 198 -9.44 -2.37 -10.21
N VAL A 199 -9.57 -1.30 -9.41
CA VAL A 199 -10.88 -0.88 -8.86
C VAL A 199 -11.87 -0.67 -10.01
N CYS A 200 -11.49 0.10 -11.03
CA CYS A 200 -12.32 0.35 -12.21
C CYS A 200 -12.59 -0.91 -13.04
N SER A 201 -11.59 -1.79 -13.16
CA SER A 201 -11.70 -3.06 -13.89
C SER A 201 -12.75 -3.98 -13.27
N VAL A 202 -12.79 -4.05 -11.94
CA VAL A 202 -13.76 -4.86 -11.21
C VAL A 202 -15.15 -4.23 -11.25
N ARG A 203 -15.28 -2.94 -10.92
CA ARG A 203 -16.59 -2.31 -10.72
C ARG A 203 -17.25 -1.76 -11.99
N THR A 204 -16.54 -1.62 -13.10
CA THR A 204 -17.08 -0.90 -14.28
C THR A 204 -16.65 -1.48 -15.62
N LEU A 205 -15.37 -1.78 -15.83
CA LEU A 205 -14.88 -2.12 -17.17
C LEU A 205 -15.14 -3.58 -17.55
N PHE A 206 -14.93 -4.52 -16.62
CA PHE A 206 -14.93 -5.95 -16.94
C PHE A 206 -15.83 -6.76 -16.00
N ILE A 207 -15.46 -6.92 -14.72
CA ILE A 207 -16.06 -7.97 -13.88
C ILE A 207 -17.54 -7.71 -13.59
N ALA A 208 -17.92 -6.49 -13.19
CA ALA A 208 -19.31 -6.13 -12.94
C ALA A 208 -20.20 -6.20 -14.20
N ARG A 209 -19.62 -6.09 -15.41
CA ARG A 209 -20.34 -6.28 -16.68
C ARG A 209 -20.61 -7.74 -16.99
N LEU A 210 -19.68 -8.63 -16.63
CA LEU A 210 -19.86 -10.08 -16.77
C LEU A 210 -20.93 -10.62 -15.82
N PHE A 211 -21.10 -9.97 -14.65
CA PHE A 211 -22.04 -10.40 -13.62
C PHE A 211 -23.03 -9.27 -13.24
N PRO A 212 -23.92 -8.85 -14.16
CA PRO A 212 -24.83 -7.72 -13.95
C PRO A 212 -25.89 -7.98 -12.88
N PHE A 213 -26.13 -9.26 -12.55
CA PHE A 213 -27.05 -9.72 -11.52
C PHE A 213 -26.51 -9.59 -10.09
N ILE A 214 -25.21 -9.31 -9.91
CA ILE A 214 -24.62 -9.07 -8.59
C ILE A 214 -24.80 -7.58 -8.24
N PRO A 215 -25.35 -7.25 -7.06
CA PRO A 215 -25.58 -5.86 -6.68
C PRO A 215 -24.25 -5.12 -6.46
N HIS A 216 -24.22 -3.84 -6.80
CA HIS A 216 -23.05 -2.98 -6.57
C HIS A 216 -22.76 -2.71 -5.10
N ASP A 217 -23.68 -3.08 -4.19
CA ASP A 217 -23.39 -3.20 -2.76
C ASP A 217 -22.19 -4.13 -2.49
N PHE A 218 -22.01 -5.17 -3.31
CA PHE A 218 -20.86 -6.07 -3.25
C PHE A 218 -19.64 -5.49 -3.97
N TRP A 219 -19.81 -4.97 -5.20
CA TRP A 219 -18.69 -4.47 -6.00
C TRP A 219 -18.02 -3.24 -5.39
N ASP A 220 -18.78 -2.28 -4.89
CA ASP A 220 -18.27 -1.10 -4.18
C ASP A 220 -18.02 -1.38 -2.67
N GLY A 221 -18.39 -2.59 -2.21
CA GLY A 221 -18.20 -3.06 -0.86
C GLY A 221 -16.78 -3.58 -0.54
N PRO A 222 -16.54 -3.99 0.72
CA PRO A 222 -15.21 -4.36 1.22
C PRO A 222 -14.57 -5.61 0.63
N GLN A 223 -15.37 -6.47 -0.02
CA GLN A 223 -14.90 -7.70 -0.65
C GLN A 223 -14.79 -7.59 -2.19
N GLY A 224 -15.33 -6.52 -2.78
CA GLY A 224 -15.35 -6.32 -4.23
C GLY A 224 -14.08 -5.64 -4.74
N CYS A 225 -14.25 -4.47 -5.35
CA CYS A 225 -13.22 -3.76 -6.09
C CYS A 225 -12.02 -3.34 -5.21
N ILE A 226 -12.26 -2.94 -3.95
CA ILE A 226 -11.19 -2.51 -3.04
C ILE A 226 -10.29 -3.68 -2.65
N LEU A 227 -10.86 -4.86 -2.32
CA LEU A 227 -10.07 -6.04 -1.99
C LEU A 227 -9.21 -6.48 -3.19
N ALA A 228 -9.81 -6.53 -4.38
CA ALA A 228 -9.08 -6.83 -5.61
C ALA A 228 -7.95 -5.83 -5.86
N GLY A 229 -8.23 -4.53 -5.73
CA GLY A 229 -7.23 -3.47 -5.84
C GLY A 229 -6.07 -3.64 -4.86
N CYS A 230 -6.37 -3.92 -3.59
CA CYS A 230 -5.37 -4.17 -2.55
C CYS A 230 -4.49 -5.40 -2.84
N LEU A 231 -5.05 -6.43 -3.47
CA LEU A 231 -4.32 -7.65 -3.84
C LEU A 231 -3.39 -7.41 -5.04
N VAL A 232 -3.89 -6.74 -6.08
CA VAL A 232 -3.14 -6.50 -7.31
C VAL A 232 -2.03 -5.48 -7.10
N CYS A 233 -2.29 -4.38 -6.36
CA CYS A 233 -1.30 -3.32 -6.22
C CYS A 233 -0.04 -3.74 -5.47
N GLY A 234 -0.16 -4.73 -4.56
CA GLY A 234 0.97 -5.32 -3.86
C GLY A 234 2.03 -5.89 -4.82
N ALA A 235 1.61 -6.46 -5.95
CA ALA A 235 2.50 -7.10 -6.94
C ALA A 235 3.57 -6.16 -7.52
N SER A 236 3.33 -4.84 -7.45
CA SER A 236 4.28 -3.82 -7.88
C SER A 236 5.65 -3.93 -7.21
N ILE A 237 5.74 -4.52 -6.00
CA ILE A 237 7.03 -4.74 -5.31
C ILE A 237 8.02 -5.59 -6.14
N GLY A 238 7.51 -6.36 -7.11
CA GLY A 238 8.31 -7.07 -8.10
C GLY A 238 9.24 -6.18 -8.94
N ILE A 239 8.92 -4.88 -9.07
CA ILE A 239 9.76 -3.89 -9.77
C ILE A 239 11.04 -3.59 -8.99
N GLU A 240 10.99 -3.67 -7.66
CA GLU A 240 12.10 -3.32 -6.79
C GLU A 240 13.14 -4.45 -6.71
N ARG A 241 14.40 -4.09 -6.43
CA ARG A 241 15.51 -5.07 -6.31
C ARG A 241 15.22 -6.07 -5.19
N GLY A 242 15.51 -7.35 -5.42
CA GLY A 242 15.24 -8.43 -4.47
C GLY A 242 15.85 -8.20 -3.07
N SER A 243 17.03 -7.58 -2.98
CA SER A 243 17.67 -7.22 -1.71
C SER A 243 16.87 -6.19 -0.91
N ARG A 244 16.24 -5.21 -1.59
CA ARG A 244 15.44 -4.16 -0.97
C ARG A 244 14.04 -4.60 -0.55
N ARG A 245 13.47 -5.63 -1.20
CA ARG A 245 12.09 -6.09 -0.90
C ARG A 245 11.91 -6.49 0.57
N GLY A 246 12.91 -7.19 1.14
CA GLY A 246 12.90 -7.57 2.55
C GLY A 246 12.97 -6.36 3.49
N GLU A 247 13.80 -5.37 3.17
CA GLU A 247 13.93 -4.13 3.95
C GLU A 247 12.63 -3.33 3.96
N ILE A 248 11.99 -3.19 2.79
CA ILE A 248 10.70 -2.50 2.67
C ILE A 248 9.61 -3.27 3.41
N ALA A 249 9.56 -4.60 3.29
CA ALA A 249 8.60 -5.43 4.01
C ALA A 249 8.76 -5.26 5.53
N LEU A 250 10.00 -5.28 6.04
CA LEU A 250 10.31 -5.06 7.45
C LEU A 250 9.95 -3.65 7.93
N TYR A 251 10.16 -2.62 7.10
CA TYR A 251 9.77 -1.25 7.42
C TYR A 251 8.26 -1.10 7.62
N VAL A 252 7.47 -1.84 6.84
CA VAL A 252 6.01 -1.77 6.86
C VAL A 252 5.37 -2.74 7.85
N MET A 253 6.08 -3.82 8.21
CA MET A 253 5.60 -4.89 9.08
C MET A 253 5.02 -4.41 10.43
N PRO A 254 5.68 -3.53 11.21
CA PRO A 254 5.12 -3.04 12.46
C PRO A 254 3.76 -2.35 12.29
N ARG A 255 3.57 -1.63 11.18
CA ARG A 255 2.30 -0.94 10.87
C ARG A 255 1.21 -1.95 10.51
N ALA A 256 1.56 -2.98 9.75
CA ALA A 256 0.62 -4.05 9.41
C ALA A 256 0.21 -4.88 10.63
N ILE A 257 1.15 -5.22 11.51
CA ILE A 257 0.87 -5.90 12.80
C ILE A 257 -0.10 -5.05 13.62
N ARG A 258 0.18 -3.74 13.75
CA ARG A 258 -0.74 -2.81 14.43
C ARG A 258 -2.13 -2.79 13.78
N ALA A 259 -2.20 -2.81 12.45
CA ALA A 259 -3.46 -2.81 11.71
C ALA A 259 -4.29 -4.11 11.93
N CYS A 260 -3.66 -5.24 12.25
CA CYS A 260 -4.35 -6.47 12.62
C CYS A 260 -5.01 -6.38 14.01
N LEU A 261 -4.45 -5.57 14.91
CA LEU A 261 -4.92 -5.46 16.29
C LEU A 261 -6.10 -4.47 16.43
N PRO A 262 -7.06 -4.70 17.33
CA PRO A 262 -8.15 -3.75 17.57
C PRO A 262 -7.65 -2.46 18.21
N ALA A 263 -8.02 -1.30 17.62
CA ALA A 263 -7.58 0.00 18.11
C ALA A 263 -8.03 0.29 19.55
N LYS A 264 -9.25 -0.13 19.93
CA LYS A 264 -9.78 0.00 21.30
C LYS A 264 -8.96 -0.81 22.30
N TRP A 265 -8.57 -2.03 21.91
CA TRP A 265 -7.78 -2.91 22.77
C TRP A 265 -6.40 -2.33 23.04
N ILE A 266 -5.66 -1.87 22.01
CA ILE A 266 -4.35 -1.22 22.21
C ILE A 266 -4.46 0.02 23.11
N LYS A 267 -5.49 0.84 22.93
CA LYS A 267 -5.68 2.08 23.72
C LYS A 267 -6.20 1.83 25.13
N SER A 268 -6.76 0.66 25.42
CA SER A 268 -7.33 0.33 26.73
C SER A 268 -6.29 0.32 27.86
N GLY A 269 -5.00 0.16 27.53
CA GLY A 269 -3.95 -0.02 28.53
C GLY A 269 -4.18 -1.24 29.43
N SER A 270 -5.02 -2.19 29.02
CA SER A 270 -5.38 -3.37 29.82
C SER A 270 -4.14 -4.18 30.22
N TRP A 271 -4.26 -4.93 31.32
CA TRP A 271 -3.17 -5.77 31.81
C TRP A 271 -2.67 -6.74 30.73
N THR A 272 -3.56 -7.27 29.88
CA THR A 272 -3.20 -8.15 28.75
C THR A 272 -2.27 -7.45 27.74
N VAL A 273 -2.59 -6.20 27.35
CA VAL A 273 -1.75 -5.43 26.41
C VAL A 273 -0.36 -5.20 27.00
N ARG A 274 -0.28 -4.77 28.26
CA ARG A 274 0.99 -4.49 28.93
C ARG A 274 1.86 -5.75 29.05
N ASN A 275 1.27 -6.90 29.36
CA ASN A 275 2.02 -8.16 29.43
C ASN A 275 2.47 -8.63 28.05
N LEU A 276 1.62 -8.54 27.02
CA LEU A 276 2.02 -8.90 25.66
C LEU A 276 3.14 -8.02 25.12
N GLU A 277 3.12 -6.71 25.41
CA GLU A 277 4.20 -5.80 25.06
C GLU A 277 5.52 -6.22 25.73
N ARG A 278 5.49 -6.46 27.06
CA ARG A 278 6.65 -6.93 27.81
C ARG A 278 7.19 -8.26 27.30
N LEU A 279 6.31 -9.24 27.07
CA LEU A 279 6.70 -10.56 26.58
C LEU A 279 7.28 -10.48 25.16
N THR A 280 6.68 -9.68 24.28
CA THR A 280 7.20 -9.47 22.92
C THR A 280 8.57 -8.82 22.95
N PHE A 281 8.77 -7.83 23.82
CA PHE A 281 10.07 -7.18 24.02
C PHE A 281 11.12 -8.17 24.53
N VAL A 282 10.81 -8.92 25.60
CA VAL A 282 11.70 -9.92 26.18
C VAL A 282 12.05 -11.00 25.15
N TRP A 283 11.07 -11.52 24.42
CA TRP A 283 11.31 -12.52 23.36
C TRP A 283 12.14 -11.97 22.21
N SER A 284 11.89 -10.74 21.77
CA SER A 284 12.68 -10.10 20.72
C SER A 284 14.14 -9.94 21.15
N LEU A 285 14.38 -9.45 22.37
CA LEU A 285 15.72 -9.23 22.88
C LEU A 285 16.45 -10.56 23.14
N ALA A 286 15.78 -11.53 23.78
CA ALA A 286 16.32 -12.86 24.03
C ALA A 286 16.72 -13.55 22.71
N SER A 287 15.88 -13.44 21.68
CA SER A 287 16.18 -14.00 20.35
C SER A 287 17.42 -13.35 19.73
N LEU A 288 17.54 -12.01 19.79
CA LEU A 288 18.69 -11.29 19.27
C LEU A 288 20.00 -11.66 19.98
N LEU A 289 19.98 -11.74 21.31
CA LEU A 289 21.15 -12.15 22.12
C LEU A 289 21.53 -13.60 21.84
N THR A 290 20.55 -14.50 21.74
CA THR A 290 20.78 -15.91 21.42
C THR A 290 21.45 -16.06 20.05
N MET A 291 20.96 -15.31 19.04
CA MET A 291 21.58 -15.29 17.71
C MET A 291 22.97 -14.65 17.72
N ALA A 292 23.20 -13.60 18.51
CA ALA A 292 24.50 -12.97 18.62
C ALA A 292 25.57 -13.92 19.20
N ILE A 293 25.19 -14.81 20.13
CA ILE A 293 26.09 -15.81 20.73
C ILE A 293 26.31 -16.98 19.76
N HIS A 294 25.23 -17.59 19.26
CA HIS A 294 25.32 -18.89 18.59
C HIS A 294 25.54 -18.78 17.07
N LYS A 295 25.04 -17.72 16.43
CA LYS A 295 25.06 -17.53 14.97
C LYS A 295 25.18 -16.03 14.61
N PRO A 296 26.30 -15.36 14.95
CA PRO A 296 26.49 -13.93 14.70
C PRO A 296 26.39 -13.57 13.21
N GLU A 297 26.62 -14.51 12.30
CA GLU A 297 26.44 -14.37 10.86
C GLU A 297 24.99 -14.20 10.41
N ALA A 298 24.01 -14.61 11.23
CA ALA A 298 22.60 -14.39 10.97
C ALA A 298 22.17 -12.92 11.19
N LEU A 299 22.93 -12.16 12.00
CA LEU A 299 22.68 -10.76 12.26
C LEU A 299 23.20 -9.88 11.12
N ARG A 300 22.47 -8.81 10.78
CA ARG A 300 22.82 -7.88 9.70
C ARG A 300 23.02 -6.46 10.20
N GLY A 301 23.90 -5.72 9.50
CA GLY A 301 24.08 -4.27 9.66
C GLY A 301 24.37 -3.84 11.10
N ILE A 302 23.63 -2.83 11.55
CA ILE A 302 23.80 -2.19 12.86
C ILE A 302 23.58 -3.18 14.00
N ALA A 303 22.59 -4.08 13.92
CA ALA A 303 22.33 -5.05 14.99
C ALA A 303 23.54 -5.96 15.25
N ARG A 304 24.20 -6.44 14.18
CA ARG A 304 25.43 -7.23 14.29
C ARG A 304 26.57 -6.42 14.90
N TRP A 305 26.76 -5.18 14.43
CA TRP A 305 27.81 -4.30 14.94
C TRP A 305 27.61 -3.96 16.42
N THR A 306 26.40 -3.53 16.81
CA THR A 306 26.09 -3.13 18.18
C THR A 306 26.18 -4.31 19.14
N LEU A 307 25.57 -5.45 18.81
CA LEU A 307 25.63 -6.64 19.68
C LEU A 307 27.05 -7.20 19.74
N GLY A 308 27.79 -7.21 18.63
CA GLY A 308 29.21 -7.56 18.61
C GLY A 308 30.05 -6.66 19.52
N TYR A 309 29.84 -5.34 19.45
CA TYR A 309 30.53 -4.37 20.32
C TYR A 309 30.19 -4.56 21.80
N ILE A 310 28.90 -4.73 22.13
CA ILE A 310 28.44 -4.94 23.51
C ILE A 310 29.00 -6.25 24.08
N MET A 311 28.98 -7.33 23.30
CA MET A 311 29.36 -8.66 23.78
C MET A 311 30.88 -8.90 23.82
N GLN A 312 31.64 -8.32 22.88
CA GLN A 312 33.10 -8.53 22.81
C GLN A 312 33.89 -7.44 23.56
N GLY A 313 33.22 -6.35 23.97
CA GLY A 313 33.87 -5.18 24.54
C GLY A 313 34.88 -4.54 23.56
N LYS A 314 35.60 -3.50 24.00
CA LYS A 314 36.58 -2.73 23.19
C LYS A 314 37.83 -3.53 22.70
N LYS A 315 37.76 -4.85 22.48
CA LYS A 315 38.93 -5.68 22.13
C LYS A 315 39.23 -5.83 20.63
N THR A 316 38.59 -5.09 19.72
CA THR A 316 38.87 -5.20 18.28
C THR A 316 38.95 -3.84 17.57
N ARG A 317 39.96 -3.02 17.93
CA ARG A 317 40.48 -1.97 17.04
C ARG A 317 41.73 -2.39 16.24
N SER A 318 42.28 -3.58 16.46
CA SER A 318 43.45 -4.05 15.72
C SER A 318 43.19 -5.39 15.05
N LYS A 319 42.86 -5.33 13.76
CA LYS A 319 43.42 -6.19 12.69
C LYS A 319 42.74 -5.77 11.39
N LYS A 320 43.42 -4.91 10.62
CA LYS A 320 43.26 -4.92 9.17
C LYS A 320 43.56 -6.35 8.71
N PRO A 321 42.77 -6.96 7.81
CA PRO A 321 43.15 -8.24 7.23
C PRO A 321 44.42 -8.00 6.39
N ASN A 322 45.55 -8.57 6.83
CA ASN A 322 46.75 -8.62 6.03
C ASN A 322 46.57 -9.78 5.04
N GLN A 323 46.70 -9.47 3.75
CA GLN A 323 46.35 -10.33 2.63
C GLN A 323 47.46 -11.35 2.27
N THR A 324 48.36 -11.70 3.19
CA THR A 324 49.64 -12.35 2.85
C THR A 324 49.99 -13.54 3.75
N ALA A 325 49.14 -14.57 3.85
CA ALA A 325 49.52 -15.82 4.54
C ALA A 325 48.63 -17.04 4.23
N LEU A 326 48.24 -17.30 2.99
CA LEU A 326 47.71 -18.62 2.57
C LEU A 326 48.18 -19.01 1.15
N GLU A 327 49.38 -18.57 0.75
CA GLU A 327 50.11 -19.13 -0.40
C GLU A 327 51.10 -20.24 0.02
N GLU A 328 51.18 -20.60 1.32
CA GLU A 328 52.17 -21.57 1.82
C GLU A 328 51.63 -23.00 2.04
N GLU A 329 50.36 -23.30 1.74
CA GLU A 329 49.81 -24.67 1.91
C GLU A 329 49.77 -25.50 0.60
N HIS A 330 50.52 -25.11 -0.44
CA HIS A 330 50.55 -25.84 -1.73
C HIS A 330 51.92 -26.41 -2.11
N GLN A 331 52.80 -26.69 -1.14
CA GLN A 331 54.11 -27.33 -1.39
C GLN A 331 54.46 -28.53 -0.51
N GLU A 332 53.49 -29.23 0.07
CA GLU A 332 53.69 -30.60 0.58
C GLU A 332 52.68 -31.59 -0.02
#